data_AF-A0A0F9LPY1-F1
#
_entry.id   AF-A0A0F9LPY1-F1
#
_cell.length_a   1.000
_cell.length_b   1.000
_cell.length_c   1.000
_cell.angle_alpha   90.00
_cell.angle_beta   90.00
_cell.angle_gamma   90.00
#
_symmetry.space_group_name_H-M   'P 1'
#
loop_
_entity.id
_entity.type
_entity.pdbx_description
1 polymer ?
#
loop_
_entity_poly.entity_id
_entity_poly.type
_entity_poly.pdbx_seq_one_letter_code
_entity_poly.pdbx_strand_id
1 'polypeptide(L)'
;MLNVISELFPLQTTVKNYKIIIININSCEGIMVKIYSISTIRKKVREYGKKISAPTHLLTVLSSSDGFGAPHIEIDENGYNYVVSERGTEFERKQTKDINLILYWIFKPIIFRMASDYELENRKPNEDSRRQLFAKLLKLMEQLDSNFAKWEKEELDKFLEKAPYEYNL
;
A
#
# COMPACT_ATOMS: atom_id res chain seq x y z
N MET A 1 -3.28 -42.04 -45.64
CA MET A 1 -4.76 -42.03 -45.65
C MET A 1 -5.18 -41.05 -44.56
N LEU A 2 -5.50 -39.79 -44.91
CA LEU A 2 -6.86 -39.27 -45.14
C LEU A 2 -7.64 -39.23 -43.81
N ASN A 3 -8.08 -38.10 -43.27
CA ASN A 3 -8.89 -37.07 -43.92
C ASN A 3 -8.80 -35.67 -43.28
N VAL A 4 -9.02 -34.69 -44.15
CA VAL A 4 -9.25 -33.26 -43.95
C VAL A 4 -10.75 -33.01 -43.73
N ILE A 5 -11.12 -32.14 -42.78
CA ILE A 5 -12.32 -31.28 -42.78
C ILE A 5 -11.95 -30.07 -41.89
N SER A 6 -11.76 -28.81 -42.29
CA SER A 6 -12.41 -27.88 -43.25
C SER A 6 -13.85 -27.53 -42.91
N GLU A 7 -14.05 -26.69 -41.89
CA GLU A 7 -15.22 -25.82 -41.82
C GLU A 7 -14.79 -24.38 -41.55
N LEU A 8 -14.75 -23.61 -42.65
CA LEU A 8 -14.75 -22.16 -42.68
C LEU A 8 -16.21 -21.71 -42.61
N PHE A 9 -16.58 -20.96 -41.57
CA PHE A 9 -17.78 -20.11 -41.60
C PHE A 9 -17.39 -18.65 -41.31
N PRO A 10 -18.07 -17.68 -41.95
CA PRO A 10 -17.48 -16.41 -42.33
C PRO A 10 -17.53 -15.37 -41.22
N LEU A 11 -16.42 -14.65 -41.03
CA LEU A 11 -16.38 -13.42 -40.25
C LEU A 11 -17.12 -12.33 -41.03
N GLN A 12 -18.35 -11.99 -40.61
CA GLN A 12 -18.93 -10.69 -40.96
C GLN A 12 -18.13 -9.61 -40.24
N THR A 13 -17.28 -8.94 -41.00
CA THR A 13 -16.50 -7.79 -40.59
C THR A 13 -17.43 -6.59 -40.42
N THR A 14 -17.46 -6.02 -39.22
CA THR A 14 -17.76 -4.60 -39.04
C THR A 14 -16.52 -3.96 -38.43
N VAL A 15 -15.82 -3.23 -39.28
CA VAL A 15 -14.53 -2.59 -39.01
C VAL A 15 -14.75 -1.44 -38.02
N LYS A 16 -14.28 -1.59 -36.79
CA LYS A 16 -13.82 -0.45 -35.99
C LYS A 16 -12.30 -0.57 -35.87
N ASN A 17 -11.63 0.46 -36.37
CA ASN A 17 -10.18 0.61 -36.38
C ASN A 17 -9.60 0.48 -34.97
N TYR A 18 -9.19 -0.73 -34.62
CA TYR A 18 -8.22 -0.97 -33.57
C TYR A 18 -7.11 -1.80 -34.20
N LYS A 19 -5.85 -1.38 -33.99
CA LYS A 19 -4.69 -2.22 -34.27
C LYS A 19 -4.86 -3.51 -33.43
N ILE A 20 -5.31 -4.59 -34.06
CA ILE A 20 -5.32 -5.91 -33.44
C ILE A 20 -3.86 -6.36 -33.43
N ILE A 21 -3.21 -6.22 -32.28
CA ILE A 21 -1.96 -6.92 -32.02
C ILE A 21 -2.36 -8.36 -31.75
N ILE A 22 -2.14 -9.25 -32.72
CA ILE A 22 -2.28 -10.70 -32.51
C ILE A 22 -1.12 -11.12 -31.62
N ILE A 23 -1.35 -11.18 -30.31
CA ILE A 23 -0.38 -11.73 -29.36
C ILE A 23 -0.49 -13.26 -29.48
N ASN A 24 0.56 -13.89 -29.98
CA ASN A 24 0.67 -15.35 -30.06
C ASN A 24 0.63 -15.92 -28.62
N ILE A 25 -0.48 -16.56 -28.24
CA ILE A 25 -0.74 -17.09 -26.90
C ILE A 25 -0.03 -18.42 -26.59
N ASN A 26 1.05 -18.75 -27.29
CA ASN A 26 1.83 -19.97 -27.05
C ASN A 26 2.98 -19.81 -26.04
N SER A 27 3.03 -18.74 -25.25
CA SER A 27 3.92 -18.66 -24.09
C SER A 27 3.12 -18.63 -22.79
N CYS A 28 2.94 -19.81 -22.18
CA CYS A 28 2.57 -19.94 -20.77
C CYS A 28 3.73 -19.46 -19.88
N GLU A 29 4.06 -18.18 -19.91
CA GLU A 29 4.81 -17.53 -18.85
C GLU A 29 3.78 -16.80 -17.99
N GLY A 30 3.32 -17.48 -16.94
CA GLY A 30 2.57 -16.80 -15.88
C GLY A 30 3.38 -15.62 -15.37
N ILE A 31 2.75 -14.46 -15.25
CA ILE A 31 3.37 -13.24 -14.72
C ILE A 31 3.98 -13.59 -13.35
N MET A 32 5.29 -13.77 -13.30
CA MET A 32 6.00 -14.12 -12.07
C MET A 32 5.98 -12.90 -11.15
N VAL A 33 5.08 -12.89 -10.16
CA VAL A 33 5.04 -11.84 -9.16
C VAL A 33 6.24 -12.00 -8.24
N LYS A 34 7.19 -11.07 -8.33
CA LYS A 34 8.42 -11.08 -7.54
C LYS A 34 8.10 -10.79 -6.07
N ILE A 35 8.24 -11.81 -5.22
CA ILE A 35 8.23 -11.66 -3.77
C ILE A 35 9.63 -11.27 -3.28
N TYR A 36 9.72 -10.18 -2.54
CA TYR A 36 10.94 -9.64 -1.99
C TYR A 36 11.26 -10.26 -0.64
N SER A 37 12.54 -10.52 -0.37
CA SER A 37 12.98 -10.92 0.96
C SER A 37 12.75 -9.82 2.00
N ILE A 38 12.68 -10.20 3.28
CA ILE A 38 12.61 -9.23 4.39
C ILE A 38 13.79 -8.24 4.38
N SER A 39 14.99 -8.69 3.99
CA SER A 39 16.16 -7.82 3.87
C SER A 39 15.96 -6.74 2.80
N THR A 40 15.30 -7.08 1.69
CA THR A 40 14.96 -6.14 0.63
C THR A 40 13.87 -5.16 1.07
N ILE A 41 12.85 -5.63 1.79
CA ILE A 41 11.81 -4.77 2.38
C ILE A 41 12.46 -3.74 3.34
N ARG A 42 13.32 -4.21 4.25
CA ARG A 42 14.08 -3.34 5.17
C ARG A 42 14.91 -2.29 4.43
N LYS A 43 15.55 -2.66 3.31
CA LYS A 43 16.30 -1.71 2.48
C LYS A 43 15.38 -0.65 1.87
N LYS A 44 14.25 -1.07 1.27
CA LYS A 44 13.25 -0.16 0.69
C LYS A 44 12.66 0.80 1.73
N VAL A 45 12.32 0.30 2.92
CA VAL A 45 11.82 1.14 4.02
C VAL A 45 12.85 2.18 4.44
N ARG A 46 14.14 1.84 4.53
CA ARG A 46 15.18 2.85 4.78
C ARG A 46 15.31 3.88 3.66
N GLU A 47 15.19 3.46 2.40
CA GLU A 47 15.24 4.36 1.25
C GLU A 47 14.05 5.33 1.21
N TYR A 48 12.84 4.84 1.46
CA TYR A 48 11.63 5.66 1.55
C TYR A 48 11.69 6.60 2.77
N GLY A 49 12.13 6.10 3.93
CA GLY A 49 12.26 6.90 5.15
C GLY A 49 13.18 8.10 4.98
N LYS A 50 14.23 7.99 4.16
CA LYS A 50 15.10 9.14 3.81
C LYS A 50 14.35 10.25 3.06
N LYS A 51 13.38 9.92 2.20
CA LYS A 51 12.63 10.93 1.42
C LYS A 51 11.82 11.88 2.29
N ILE A 52 11.34 11.38 3.42
CA ILE A 52 10.52 12.14 4.39
C ILE A 52 11.29 12.54 5.65
N SER A 53 12.60 12.31 5.68
CA SER A 53 13.44 12.53 6.87
C SER A 53 12.93 11.82 8.13
N ALA A 54 12.42 10.59 7.97
CA ALA A 54 11.91 9.80 9.08
C ALA A 54 13.04 9.44 10.07
N PRO A 55 12.81 9.58 11.39
CA PRO A 55 13.73 9.13 12.41
C PRO A 55 14.06 7.64 12.25
N THR A 56 15.35 7.29 12.32
CA THR A 56 15.82 5.92 12.01
C THR A 56 15.19 4.85 12.90
N HIS A 57 14.89 5.18 14.16
CA HIS A 57 14.27 4.24 15.10
C HIS A 57 12.85 3.82 14.68
N LEU A 58 12.12 4.67 13.94
CA LEU A 58 10.79 4.34 13.40
C LEU A 58 10.85 3.43 12.17
N LEU A 59 12.02 3.25 11.56
CA LEU A 59 12.18 2.49 10.30
C LEU A 59 12.50 1.01 10.53
N THR A 60 12.33 0.51 11.76
CA THR A 60 12.57 -0.89 12.10
C THR A 60 11.42 -1.75 11.59
N VAL A 61 11.74 -2.72 10.72
CA VAL A 61 10.76 -3.71 10.22
C VAL A 61 11.05 -5.05 10.88
N LEU A 62 10.11 -5.51 11.71
CA LEU A 62 10.19 -6.80 12.38
C LEU A 62 9.80 -7.95 11.43
N SER A 63 10.39 -9.12 11.66
CA SER A 63 10.07 -10.37 10.93
C SER A 63 9.36 -11.41 11.80
N SER A 64 9.07 -11.03 13.04
CA SER A 64 8.39 -11.83 14.04
C SER A 64 7.79 -10.87 15.07
N SER A 65 6.75 -11.32 15.78
CA SER A 65 6.14 -10.56 16.87
C SER A 65 7.18 -10.16 17.92
N ASP A 66 7.06 -8.94 18.44
CA ASP A 66 7.76 -8.51 19.65
C ASP A 66 6.93 -8.76 20.93
N GLY A 67 5.66 -9.17 20.78
CA GLY A 67 4.71 -9.38 21.87
C GLY A 67 4.04 -8.11 22.39
N PHE A 68 4.36 -6.92 21.86
CA PHE A 68 3.92 -5.61 22.35
C PHE A 68 3.04 -4.84 21.36
N GLY A 69 2.51 -5.51 20.34
CA GLY A 69 1.62 -4.89 19.36
C GLY A 69 2.34 -4.17 18.24
N ALA A 70 3.68 -4.24 18.16
CA ALA A 70 4.36 -3.71 16.98
C ALA A 70 4.08 -4.61 15.76
N PRO A 71 3.78 -4.03 14.59
CA PRO A 71 3.59 -4.81 13.39
C PRO A 71 4.85 -5.55 12.95
N HIS A 72 4.70 -6.78 12.47
CA HIS A 72 5.77 -7.55 11.84
C HIS A 72 5.36 -8.10 10.47
N ILE A 73 6.36 -8.45 9.66
CA ILE A 73 6.17 -8.98 8.31
C ILE A 73 6.59 -10.45 8.26
N GLU A 74 5.63 -11.31 7.95
CA GLU A 74 5.87 -12.71 7.60
C GLU A 74 5.78 -12.86 6.07
N ILE A 75 6.58 -13.77 5.50
CA ILE A 75 6.64 -13.97 4.04
C ILE A 75 6.53 -15.46 3.76
N ASP A 76 5.57 -15.83 2.90
CA ASP A 76 5.26 -17.20 2.50
C ASP A 76 4.96 -17.28 0.99
N GLU A 77 4.52 -18.44 0.50
CA GLU A 77 4.15 -18.64 -0.91
C GLU A 77 2.95 -17.80 -1.39
N ASN A 78 2.11 -17.32 -0.46
CA ASN A 78 0.95 -16.49 -0.73
C ASN A 78 1.29 -15.00 -0.75
N GLY A 79 2.47 -14.62 -0.25
CA GLY A 79 3.06 -13.31 -0.40
C GLY A 79 3.54 -12.74 0.93
N TYR A 80 3.16 -11.50 1.20
CA TYR A 80 3.49 -10.79 2.42
C TYR A 80 2.30 -10.78 3.36
N ASN A 81 2.54 -11.06 4.63
CA ASN A 81 1.57 -10.91 5.70
C ASN A 81 2.03 -9.78 6.63
N TYR A 82 1.23 -8.73 6.73
CA TYR A 82 1.36 -7.71 7.75
C TYR A 82 0.54 -8.14 8.96
N VAL A 83 1.21 -8.39 10.08
CA VAL A 83 0.61 -9.00 11.27
C VAL A 83 0.80 -8.08 12.46
N VAL A 84 -0.26 -7.88 13.24
CA VAL A 84 -0.22 -7.17 14.52
C VAL A 84 -0.65 -8.12 15.61
N SER A 85 0.22 -8.32 16.59
CA SER A 85 -0.03 -9.23 17.71
C SER A 85 0.47 -8.64 19.03
N GLU A 86 -0.31 -8.80 20.08
CA GLU A 86 0.05 -8.35 21.44
C GLU A 86 -0.24 -9.49 22.42
N ARG A 87 0.71 -9.78 23.32
CA ARG A 87 0.57 -10.81 24.37
C ARG A 87 0.11 -12.18 23.85
N GLY A 88 0.59 -12.56 22.66
CA GLY A 88 0.26 -13.85 22.02
C GLY A 88 -1.10 -13.89 21.34
N THR A 89 -1.84 -12.77 21.26
CA THR A 89 -3.10 -12.66 20.51
C THR A 89 -2.85 -11.86 19.24
N GLU A 90 -3.27 -12.40 18.09
CA GLU A 90 -3.28 -11.71 16.81
C GLU A 90 -4.54 -10.84 16.70
N PHE A 91 -4.37 -9.54 16.44
CA PHE A 91 -5.47 -8.58 16.30
C PHE A 91 -5.73 -8.23 14.83
N GLU A 92 -4.71 -8.32 13.99
CA GLU A 92 -4.79 -7.97 12.59
C GLU A 92 -3.83 -8.84 11.77
N ARG A 93 -4.34 -9.37 10.65
CA ARG A 93 -3.53 -9.93 9.57
C ARG A 93 -4.07 -9.45 8.24
N LYS A 94 -3.19 -8.86 7.45
CA LYS A 94 -3.47 -8.46 6.07
C LYS A 94 -2.46 -9.12 5.15
N GLN A 95 -2.94 -9.76 4.09
CA GLN A 95 -2.11 -10.46 3.11
C GLN A 95 -2.15 -9.76 1.75
N THR A 96 -1.01 -9.69 1.07
CA THR A 96 -0.92 -9.17 -0.29
C THR A 96 0.33 -9.69 -1.01
N LYS A 97 0.29 -9.73 -2.34
CA LYS A 97 1.48 -9.93 -3.19
C LYS A 97 2.07 -8.61 -3.70
N ASP A 98 1.41 -7.49 -3.44
CA ASP A 98 1.85 -6.16 -3.87
C ASP A 98 2.81 -5.54 -2.84
N ILE A 99 4.06 -5.32 -3.28
CA ILE A 99 5.09 -4.67 -2.48
C ILE A 99 4.73 -3.22 -2.12
N ASN A 100 4.02 -2.50 -3.00
CA ASN A 100 3.65 -1.11 -2.74
C ASN A 100 2.63 -1.03 -1.60
N LEU A 101 1.70 -1.99 -1.56
CA LEU A 101 0.72 -2.08 -0.48
C LEU A 101 1.37 -2.41 0.88
N ILE A 102 2.39 -3.29 0.89
CA ILE A 102 3.19 -3.53 2.11
C ILE A 102 3.93 -2.28 2.56
N LEU A 103 4.57 -1.56 1.64
CA LEU A 103 5.27 -0.33 1.99
C LEU A 103 4.29 0.71 2.54
N TYR A 104 3.10 0.85 1.93
CA TYR A 104 2.03 1.70 2.45
C TYR A 104 1.64 1.34 3.89
N TRP A 105 1.35 0.06 4.17
CA TRP A 105 0.98 -0.38 5.51
C TRP A 105 2.08 -0.14 6.54
N ILE A 106 3.36 -0.33 6.18
CA ILE A 106 4.49 -0.04 7.07
C ILE A 106 4.61 1.47 7.34
N PHE A 107 4.44 2.31 6.31
CA PHE A 107 4.63 3.75 6.44
C PHE A 107 3.46 4.47 7.09
N LYS A 108 2.25 3.93 7.03
CA LYS A 108 1.06 4.54 7.63
C LYS A 108 1.23 4.92 9.11
N PRO A 109 1.61 4.00 10.03
CA PRO A 109 1.83 4.36 11.44
C PRO A 109 3.05 5.29 11.64
N ILE A 110 4.11 5.14 10.83
CA ILE A 110 5.31 5.98 10.90
C ILE A 110 4.96 7.44 10.57
N ILE A 111 4.26 7.65 9.45
CA ILE A 111 3.84 8.97 9.01
C ILE A 111 2.82 9.56 9.97
N PHE A 112 1.86 8.77 10.47
CA PHE A 112 0.92 9.23 11.48
C PHE A 112 1.64 9.76 12.73
N ARG A 113 2.67 9.05 13.21
CA ARG A 113 3.50 9.52 14.32
C ARG A 113 4.16 10.85 14.01
N MET A 114 4.84 10.95 12.86
CA MET A 114 5.52 12.18 12.45
C MET A 114 4.57 13.36 12.25
N ALA A 115 3.37 13.11 11.73
CA ALA A 115 2.33 14.12 11.54
C ALA A 115 1.74 14.57 12.88
N SER A 116 1.61 13.66 13.84
CA SER A 116 1.17 13.96 15.21
C SER A 116 2.19 14.80 15.97
N ASP A 117 3.48 14.44 15.89
CA ASP A 117 4.55 15.24 16.51
C ASP A 117 4.58 16.66 15.91
N TYR A 118 4.44 16.78 14.58
CA TYR A 118 4.32 18.08 13.92
C TYR A 118 3.08 18.88 14.37
N GLU A 119 1.90 18.26 14.48
CA GLU A 119 0.70 18.94 14.97
C GLU A 119 0.93 19.48 16.37
N LEU A 120 1.49 18.66 17.27
CA LEU A 120 1.73 19.04 18.65
C LEU A 120 2.66 20.26 18.76
N GLU A 121 3.72 20.30 17.95
CA GLU A 121 4.68 21.42 17.88
C GLU A 121 4.09 22.69 17.26
N ASN A 122 3.08 22.58 16.41
CA ASN A 122 2.49 23.68 15.64
C ASN A 122 1.03 23.96 16.02
N ARG A 123 0.59 23.44 17.16
CA ARG A 123 -0.82 23.43 17.55
C ARG A 123 -1.40 24.83 17.55
N LYS A 124 -2.53 24.99 16.85
CA LYS A 124 -3.32 26.21 16.89
C LYS A 124 -4.41 26.06 17.94
N PRO A 125 -4.49 26.97 18.93
CA PRO A 125 -5.61 27.00 19.85
C PRO A 125 -6.93 27.11 19.08
N ASN A 126 -7.96 26.41 19.56
CA ASN A 126 -9.31 26.45 18.97
C ASN A 126 -9.34 26.05 17.48
N GLU A 127 -8.47 25.13 17.06
CA GLU A 127 -8.57 24.41 15.79
C GLU A 127 -8.63 22.90 16.08
N ASP A 128 -9.48 22.17 15.37
CA ASP A 128 -9.45 20.71 15.41
C ASP A 128 -8.07 20.21 14.95
N SER A 129 -7.34 19.55 15.85
CA SER A 129 -5.97 19.08 15.64
C SER A 129 -5.84 18.19 14.40
N ARG A 130 -6.92 17.46 14.04
CA ARG A 130 -6.94 16.58 12.88
C ARG A 130 -6.71 17.33 11.57
N ARG A 131 -7.05 18.63 11.49
CA ARG A 131 -6.83 19.45 10.28
C ARG A 131 -5.34 19.55 9.95
N GLN A 132 -4.52 19.91 10.94
CA GLN A 132 -3.07 20.03 10.74
C GLN A 132 -2.42 18.65 10.59
N LEU A 133 -2.84 17.69 11.41
CA LEU A 133 -2.34 16.32 11.37
C LEU A 133 -2.58 15.71 9.98
N PHE A 134 -3.81 15.69 9.48
CA PHE A 134 -4.15 15.08 8.19
C PHE A 134 -3.50 15.81 7.01
N ALA A 135 -3.39 17.14 7.05
CA ALA A 135 -2.66 17.89 6.03
C ALA A 135 -1.17 17.50 5.98
N LYS A 136 -0.52 17.37 7.14
CA LYS A 136 0.88 16.95 7.22
C LYS A 136 1.05 15.49 6.79
N LEU A 137 0.15 14.62 7.21
CA LEU A 137 0.11 13.20 6.88
C LEU A 137 0.04 13.00 5.35
N LEU A 138 -0.92 13.63 4.67
CA LEU A 138 -1.06 13.54 3.21
C LEU A 138 0.16 14.10 2.47
N LYS A 139 0.73 15.20 2.96
CA LYS A 139 1.97 15.77 2.39
C LYS A 139 3.13 14.78 2.45
N LEU A 140 3.30 14.08 3.57
CA LEU A 140 4.36 13.08 3.75
C LEU A 140 4.09 11.82 2.90
N MET A 141 2.83 11.38 2.79
CA MET A 141 2.45 10.28 1.91
C MET A 141 2.78 10.60 0.43
N GLU A 142 2.45 11.81 -0.03
CA GLU A 142 2.72 12.27 -1.40
C GLU A 142 4.22 12.27 -1.71
N GLN A 143 5.05 12.66 -0.73
CA GLN A 143 6.51 12.60 -0.87
C GLN A 143 7.06 11.17 -1.03
N LEU A 144 6.36 10.16 -0.53
CA LEU A 144 6.75 8.76 -0.70
C LEU A 144 6.30 8.22 -2.06
N ASP A 145 5.00 8.34 -2.34
CA ASP A 145 4.33 7.88 -3.54
C ASP A 145 2.93 8.53 -3.65
N SER A 146 2.58 9.10 -4.80
CA SER A 146 1.27 9.71 -5.05
C SER A 146 0.08 8.76 -4.81
N ASN A 147 0.25 7.45 -5.02
CA ASN A 147 -0.80 6.47 -4.73
C ASN A 147 -1.03 6.32 -3.23
N PHE A 148 0.01 6.47 -2.40
CA PHE A 148 -0.14 6.38 -0.94
C PHE A 148 -0.99 7.55 -0.44
N ALA A 149 -0.74 8.77 -0.94
CA ALA A 149 -1.56 9.93 -0.60
C ALA A 149 -3.00 9.75 -1.06
N LYS A 150 -3.21 9.20 -2.26
CA LYS A 150 -4.56 8.91 -2.77
C LYS A 150 -5.31 7.92 -1.88
N TRP A 151 -4.72 6.76 -1.57
CA TRP A 151 -5.34 5.74 -0.72
C TRP A 151 -5.66 6.28 0.66
N GLU A 152 -4.71 7.00 1.27
CA GLU A 152 -4.88 7.59 2.57
C GLU A 152 -5.96 8.67 2.57
N LYS A 153 -6.02 9.52 1.54
CA LYS A 153 -7.08 10.53 1.39
C LYS A 153 -8.46 9.88 1.30
N GLU A 154 -8.61 8.81 0.52
CA GLU A 154 -9.87 8.06 0.41
C GLU A 154 -10.31 7.48 1.76
N GLU A 155 -9.37 7.00 2.58
CA GLU A 155 -9.66 6.53 3.94
C GLU A 155 -10.05 7.67 4.88
N LEU A 156 -9.32 8.80 4.84
CA LEU A 156 -9.59 9.97 5.67
C LEU A 156 -10.92 10.64 5.31
N ASP A 157 -11.27 10.73 4.02
CA ASP A 157 -12.55 11.28 3.57
C ASP A 157 -13.72 10.44 4.13
N LYS A 158 -13.65 9.10 4.03
CA LYS A 158 -14.65 8.18 4.62
C LYS A 158 -14.73 8.29 6.15
N PHE A 159 -13.61 8.54 6.81
CA PHE A 159 -13.59 8.77 8.25
C PHE A 159 -14.28 10.09 8.60
N LEU A 160 -13.99 11.16 7.87
CA LEU A 160 -14.57 12.50 8.08
C LEU A 160 -16.05 12.60 7.71
N GLU A 161 -16.56 11.75 6.81
CA GLU A 161 -18.00 11.60 6.59
C GLU A 161 -18.73 11.16 7.87
N LYS A 162 -18.10 10.29 8.68
CA LYS A 162 -18.68 9.74 9.91
C LYS A 162 -18.34 10.57 11.15
N ALA A 163 -17.17 11.20 11.15
CA ALA A 163 -16.67 12.04 12.23
C ALA A 163 -16.15 13.37 11.64
N PRO A 164 -17.04 14.29 11.24
CA PRO A 164 -16.64 15.58 10.67
C PRO A 164 -15.72 16.36 11.59
N TYR A 165 -14.99 17.31 11.02
CA TYR A 165 -14.19 18.24 11.82
C TYR A 165 -15.08 19.02 12.79
N GLU A 166 -14.56 19.23 13.99
CA GLU A 166 -15.16 20.15 14.93
C GLU A 166 -14.91 21.58 14.46
N TYR A 167 -15.96 22.38 14.47
CA TYR A 167 -15.87 23.83 14.32
C TYR A 167 -16.03 24.38 15.74
N ASN A 168 -14.96 24.98 16.26
CA ASN A 168 -15.04 25.66 17.56
C ASN A 168 -16.02 26.84 17.42
N LEU A 169 -17.11 26.82 18.19
CA LEU A 169 -18.04 27.93 18.41
C LEU A 169 -17.49 28.88 19.48
#